data_AF-A0A4U1BIN4-F1
#
_entry.id   AF-A0A4U1BIN4-F1
#
_cell.length_a   1.000
_cell.length_b   1.000
_cell.length_c   1.000
_cell.angle_alpha   90.00
_cell.angle_beta   90.00
_cell.angle_gamma   90.00
#
_symmetry.space_group_name_H-M   'P 1'
#
loop_
_entity.id
_entity.type
_entity.pdbx_description
1 polymer ?
#
loop_
_entity_poly.entity_id
_entity_poly.type
_entity_poly.pdbx_seq_one_letter_code
_entity_poly.pdbx_strand_id
1 'polypeptide(L)'
;MSALLLLVSALASEPALAGVEQGEEYICKNGAQERRIQVIYPQGAPLPCEVHYTKGGNSKVLWRAQNEAGYCEAQARAFAAKQETMFFPCEKSQ
;
A
#
# COMPACT_ATOMS: atom_id res chain seq x y z
N MET A 1 12.40 -39.30 -38.07
CA MET A 1 13.28 -39.10 -36.90
C MET A 1 12.65 -38.00 -36.05
N SER A 2 11.84 -38.40 -35.07
CA SER A 2 11.12 -37.48 -34.17
C SER A 2 12.09 -36.86 -33.17
N ALA A 3 12.13 -35.53 -33.10
CA ALA A 3 12.73 -34.82 -31.97
C ALA A 3 11.59 -34.40 -31.03
N LEU A 4 11.37 -35.21 -29.98
CA LEU A 4 10.56 -34.81 -28.83
C LEU A 4 11.37 -33.76 -28.04
N LEU A 5 10.98 -32.49 -28.14
CA LEU A 5 11.45 -31.42 -27.27
C LEU A 5 10.72 -31.53 -25.92
N LEU A 6 11.40 -32.07 -24.91
CA LEU A 6 10.90 -32.12 -23.54
C LEU A 6 10.90 -30.71 -22.94
N LEU A 7 9.71 -30.15 -22.73
CA LEU A 7 9.48 -28.94 -21.95
C LEU A 7 9.78 -29.23 -20.48
N VAL A 8 10.94 -28.81 -19.99
CA VAL A 8 11.25 -28.77 -18.56
C VAL A 8 10.67 -27.47 -18.00
N SER A 9 9.44 -27.53 -17.50
CA SER A 9 8.87 -26.45 -16.70
C SER A 9 9.54 -26.45 -15.32
N ALA A 10 10.57 -25.62 -15.17
CA ALA A 10 11.13 -25.29 -13.86
C ALA A 10 10.09 -24.46 -13.09
N LEU A 11 9.38 -25.10 -12.16
CA LEU A 11 8.60 -24.42 -11.12
C LEU A 11 9.59 -23.79 -10.16
N ALA A 12 9.94 -22.51 -10.39
CA ALA A 12 10.64 -21.72 -9.40
C ALA A 12 9.67 -21.51 -8.22
N SER A 13 9.88 -22.23 -7.12
CA SER A 13 9.26 -21.91 -5.84
C SER A 13 9.88 -20.62 -5.33
N GLU A 14 9.26 -19.49 -5.67
CA GLU A 14 9.59 -18.20 -5.07
C GLU A 14 9.28 -18.29 -3.58
N PRO A 15 10.26 -18.09 -2.68
CA PRO A 15 9.96 -18.00 -1.27
C PRO A 15 9.09 -16.76 -1.06
N ALA A 16 7.82 -16.97 -0.73
CA ALA A 16 6.97 -15.89 -0.27
C ALA A 16 7.57 -15.33 1.01
N LEU A 17 8.22 -14.17 0.92
CA LEU A 17 8.55 -13.33 2.07
C LEU A 17 7.22 -12.75 2.59
N ALA A 18 6.41 -13.61 3.21
CA ALA A 18 5.22 -13.22 3.93
C ALA A 18 5.68 -12.44 5.16
N GLY A 19 5.45 -11.13 5.15
CA GLY A 19 5.89 -10.27 6.26
C GLY A 19 5.34 -8.86 6.21
N VAL A 20 5.07 -8.30 5.03
CA VAL A 20 4.45 -6.98 4.90
C VAL A 20 3.26 -7.08 3.95
N GLU A 21 2.09 -6.67 4.42
CA GLU A 21 0.89 -6.54 3.59
C GLU A 21 0.57 -5.05 3.37
N GLN A 22 0.14 -4.71 2.16
CA GLN A 22 -0.36 -3.38 1.81
C GLN A 22 -1.88 -3.37 2.00
N GLY A 23 -2.39 -2.46 2.82
CA GLY A 23 -3.81 -2.23 3.03
C GLY A 23 -4.36 -1.16 2.07
N GLU A 24 -5.30 -0.37 2.57
CA GLU A 24 -5.93 0.71 1.79
C GLU A 24 -4.91 1.74 1.28
N GLU A 25 -5.05 2.14 0.02
CA GLU A 25 -4.26 3.22 -0.57
C GLU A 25 -5.16 4.32 -1.14
N TYR A 26 -4.75 5.58 -0.96
CA TYR A 26 -5.35 6.74 -1.59
C TYR A 26 -4.32 7.50 -2.42
N ILE A 27 -4.66 7.78 -3.68
CA ILE A 27 -3.87 8.59 -4.59
C ILE A 27 -4.58 9.93 -4.78
N CYS A 28 -3.96 11.01 -4.31
CA CYS A 28 -4.52 12.35 -4.36
C CYS A 28 -3.72 13.25 -5.32
N LYS A 29 -4.39 13.87 -6.29
CA LYS A 29 -3.72 14.61 -7.38
C LYS A 29 -4.20 16.05 -7.49
N ASN A 30 -3.29 16.97 -7.80
CA ASN A 30 -3.60 18.33 -8.25
C ASN A 30 -2.61 18.73 -9.35
N GLY A 31 -3.08 18.76 -10.59
CA GLY A 31 -2.23 18.92 -11.77
C GLY A 31 -1.16 17.83 -11.81
N ALA A 32 0.12 18.22 -11.88
CA ALA A 32 1.27 17.30 -11.88
C ALA A 32 1.70 16.83 -10.47
N GLN A 33 1.08 17.33 -9.40
CA GLN A 33 1.43 16.94 -8.04
C GLN A 33 0.64 15.71 -7.61
N GLU A 34 1.34 14.66 -7.19
CA GLU A 34 0.75 13.46 -6.60
C GLU A 34 1.12 13.35 -5.11
N ARG A 35 0.16 12.88 -4.32
CA ARG A 35 0.32 12.53 -2.91
C ARG A 35 -0.29 11.16 -2.69
N ARG A 36 0.40 10.30 -1.96
CA ARG A 36 -0.02 8.91 -1.72
C ARG A 36 -0.16 8.66 -0.24
N ILE A 37 -1.26 8.07 0.19
CA ILE A 37 -1.55 7.68 1.57
C ILE A 37 -1.73 6.17 1.57
N GLN A 38 -0.90 5.42 2.28
CA GLN A 38 -0.90 3.95 2.27
C GLN A 38 -1.03 3.42 3.69
N VAL A 39 -1.92 2.46 3.90
CA VAL A 39 -1.93 1.63 5.11
C VAL A 39 -0.96 0.46 4.89
N ILE A 40 -0.04 0.26 5.83
CA ILE A 40 0.94 -0.83 5.80
C ILE A 40 0.74 -1.70 7.03
N TYR A 41 0.68 -3.02 6.84
CA TYR A 41 0.70 -4.02 7.90
C TYR A 41 2.08 -4.71 7.92
N PRO A 42 3.07 -4.17 8.67
CA PRO A 42 4.46 -4.62 8.63
C PRO A 42 4.72 -6.03 9.18
N GLN A 43 3.69 -6.74 9.66
CA GLN A 43 3.78 -8.14 10.09
C GLN A 43 2.84 -9.05 9.29
N GLY A 44 2.21 -8.55 8.21
CA GLY A 44 1.23 -9.30 7.42
C GLY A 44 -0.04 -9.68 8.21
N ALA A 45 -0.29 -8.96 9.31
CA ALA A 45 -1.46 -9.10 10.16
C ALA A 45 -2.03 -7.70 10.43
N PRO A 46 -3.33 -7.56 10.75
CA PRO A 46 -3.96 -6.24 10.92
C PRO A 46 -3.28 -5.31 11.94
N LEU A 47 -2.48 -5.87 12.85
CA LEU A 47 -1.69 -5.13 13.82
C LEU A 47 -0.27 -5.68 13.92
N PRO A 48 0.73 -4.83 14.17
CA PRO A 48 0.64 -3.37 14.14
C PRO A 48 0.33 -2.86 12.72
N CYS A 49 -0.20 -1.64 12.61
CA CYS A 49 -0.44 -0.98 11.33
C CYS A 49 0.26 0.38 11.30
N GLU A 50 0.56 0.86 10.10
CA GLU A 50 1.14 2.18 9.85
C GLU A 50 0.40 2.89 8.72
N VAL A 51 0.36 4.23 8.76
CA VAL A 51 -0.09 5.05 7.63
C VAL A 51 1.10 5.83 7.10
N HIS A 52 1.52 5.50 5.89
CA HIS A 52 2.60 6.16 5.17
C HIS A 52 2.05 7.24 4.26
N TYR A 53 2.72 8.39 4.24
CA TYR A 53 2.38 9.50 3.36
C TYR A 53 3.57 9.90 2.51
N THR A 54 3.40 9.78 1.19
CA THR A 54 4.40 10.19 0.20
C THR A 54 3.97 11.48 -0.49
N LYS A 55 4.85 12.48 -0.52
CA LYS A 55 4.68 13.74 -1.28
C LYS A 55 6.02 14.17 -1.86
N GLY A 56 6.05 14.38 -3.19
CA GLY A 56 7.26 14.84 -3.88
C GLY A 56 8.45 13.91 -3.68
N GLY A 57 8.22 12.59 -3.73
CA GLY A 57 9.25 11.55 -3.54
C GLY A 57 9.66 11.28 -2.09
N ASN A 58 9.24 12.12 -1.13
CA ASN A 58 9.54 11.90 0.29
C ASN A 58 8.38 11.16 0.97
N SER A 59 8.70 10.07 1.68
CA SER A 59 7.73 9.31 2.48
C SER A 59 7.96 9.49 3.98
N LYS A 60 6.88 9.51 4.76
CA LYS A 60 6.92 9.48 6.22
C LYS A 60 5.75 8.68 6.81
N VAL A 61 5.99 8.05 7.96
CA VAL A 61 4.92 7.47 8.77
C VAL A 61 4.20 8.59 9.52
N LEU A 62 2.90 8.76 9.27
CA LEU A 62 2.07 9.74 9.97
C LEU A 62 1.41 9.17 11.21
N TRP A 63 1.00 7.91 11.14
CA TRP A 63 0.29 7.21 12.21
C TRP A 63 0.79 5.77 12.33
N ARG A 64 0.73 5.24 13.55
CA ARG A 64 1.00 3.84 13.87
C ARG A 64 0.07 3.40 14.99
N ALA A 65 -0.47 2.18 14.90
CA ALA A 65 -1.19 1.54 15.99
C ALA A 65 -0.64 0.13 16.25
N GLN A 66 -0.55 -0.24 17.52
CA GLN A 66 -0.02 -1.55 17.95
C GLN A 66 -1.13 -2.52 18.34
N ASN A 67 -2.28 -2.00 18.76
CA ASN A 67 -3.31 -2.76 19.48
C ASN A 67 -4.75 -2.31 19.16
N GLU A 68 -4.94 -1.43 18.17
CA GLU A 68 -6.26 -0.90 17.78
C GLU A 68 -6.51 -1.16 16.29
N ALA A 69 -7.15 -2.30 16.00
CA ALA A 69 -7.48 -2.66 14.62
C ALA A 69 -8.48 -1.63 14.03
N GLY A 70 -8.32 -1.29 12.75
CA GLY A 70 -9.15 -0.29 12.08
C GLY A 70 -8.67 1.17 12.26
N TYR A 71 -7.73 1.43 13.18
CA TYR A 71 -7.22 2.78 13.43
C TYR A 71 -6.55 3.39 12.20
N CYS A 72 -5.66 2.65 11.53
CA CYS A 72 -4.89 3.17 10.40
C CYS A 72 -5.78 3.44 9.18
N GLU A 73 -6.76 2.60 8.93
CA GLU A 73 -7.76 2.71 7.86
C GLU A 73 -8.65 3.94 8.08
N ALA A 74 -9.11 4.15 9.33
CA ALA A 74 -9.86 5.34 9.71
C ALA A 74 -9.03 6.62 9.49
N GLN A 75 -7.76 6.62 9.91
CA GLN A 75 -6.86 7.76 9.70
C GLN A 75 -6.55 8.01 8.22
N ALA A 76 -6.28 6.97 7.45
CA ALA A 76 -6.03 7.09 6.02
C ALA A 76 -7.23 7.71 5.29
N ARG A 77 -8.45 7.23 5.58
CA ARG A 77 -9.69 7.76 5.02
C ARG A 77 -9.95 9.21 5.43
N ALA A 78 -9.81 9.53 6.71
CA ALA A 78 -9.99 10.89 7.22
C ALA A 78 -8.97 11.86 6.60
N PHE A 79 -7.72 11.41 6.45
CA PHE A 79 -6.68 12.23 5.85
C PHE A 79 -6.85 12.40 4.34
N ALA A 80 -7.33 11.39 3.62
CA ALA A 80 -7.73 11.52 2.22
C ALA A 80 -8.83 12.58 2.07
N ALA A 81 -9.89 12.52 2.88
CA ALA A 81 -10.94 13.56 2.89
C ALA A 81 -10.37 14.97 3.20
N LYS A 82 -9.40 15.06 4.11
CA LYS A 82 -8.72 16.34 4.40
C LYS A 82 -7.96 16.88 3.19
N GLN A 83 -7.36 16.02 2.39
CA GLN A 83 -6.62 16.40 1.19
C GLN A 83 -7.53 17.00 0.12
N GLU A 84 -8.75 16.49 -0.01
CA GLU A 84 -9.78 17.04 -0.90
C GLU A 84 -10.10 18.49 -0.53
N THR A 85 -10.21 18.81 0.77
CA THR A 85 -10.40 20.20 1.26
C THR A 85 -9.21 21.12 0.94
N MET A 86 -8.05 20.55 0.61
CA MET A 86 -6.84 21.27 0.20
C MET A 86 -6.63 21.23 -1.32
N PHE A 87 -7.69 20.99 -2.09
CA PHE A 87 -7.69 20.91 -3.55
C PHE A 87 -6.90 19.72 -4.12
N PHE A 88 -6.73 18.64 -3.35
CA PHE A 88 -6.19 17.37 -3.84
C PHE A 88 -7.30 16.31 -3.82
N PRO A 89 -8.15 16.23 -4.86
CA PRO A 89 -9.10 15.12 -4.99
C PRO A 89 -8.36 13.78 -4.87
N CYS A 90 -8.95 12.84 -4.12
CA CYS A 90 -8.37 11.54 -3.85
C CYS A 90 -9.21 10.42 -4.44
N GLU A 91 -8.52 9.41 -4.97
CA GLU A 91 -9.12 8.14 -5.39
C GLU A 91 -8.55 7.02 -4.52
N LYS A 92 -9.39 6.11 -4.07
CA LYS A 92 -8.94 4.88 -3.42
C LYS A 92 -8.37 3.96 -4.49
N SER A 93 -7.09 3.60 -4.40
CA SER A 93 -6.48 2.60 -5.29
C SER A 93 -6.87 1.20 -4.82
N GLN A 94 -7.20 0.33 -5.77
CA GLN A 94 -7.48 -1.08 -5.53
C GLN A 94 -6.19 -1.86 -5.32
#